data_AF-A0A3D1BS67-F1
#
_entry.id   AF-A0A3D1BS67-F1
#
_cell.length_a   1.000
_cell.length_b   1.000
_cell.length_c   1.000
_cell.angle_alpha   90.00
_cell.angle_beta   90.00
_cell.angle_gamma   90.00
#
_symmetry.space_group_name_H-M   'P 1'
#
loop_
_entity.id
_entity.type
_entity.pdbx_description
1 polymer ?
#
loop_
_entity_poly.entity_id
_entity_poly.type
_entity_poly.pdbx_seq_one_letter_code
_entity_poly.pdbx_strand_id
1 'polypeptide(L)'
;MQLIRKPNREFIKLLILFIAIVAPWIAGVLIIRGNGAAKAEHIIPLVNFSRDTSMKVDHSKFNILQQDFNSPHDVTEACLSCHNLTAQDVMRSSHWTWDRDYVLEDGSTIKLGKKNLINNFCIGISSNASRCTSCHIGYEWK
;
A
#
# COMPACT_ATOMS: atom_id res chain seq x y z
N MET A 1 -6.17 68.00 -7.63
CA MET A 1 -6.90 67.47 -6.45
C MET A 1 -7.93 66.47 -6.95
N GLN A 2 -7.58 65.18 -7.09
CA GLN A 2 -8.51 64.18 -7.64
C GLN A 2 -9.56 63.79 -6.60
N LEU A 3 -10.83 63.93 -6.97
CA LEU A 3 -12.01 63.63 -6.16
C LEU A 3 -12.16 62.12 -6.01
N ILE A 4 -12.03 61.61 -4.78
CA ILE A 4 -12.25 60.20 -4.46
C ILE A 4 -13.75 59.92 -4.60
N ARG A 5 -14.13 59.20 -5.67
CA ARG A 5 -15.51 58.77 -5.94
C ARG A 5 -15.92 57.73 -4.91
N LYS A 6 -16.93 58.02 -4.10
CA LYS A 6 -17.45 57.09 -3.08
C LYS A 6 -17.94 55.79 -3.75
N PRO A 7 -17.64 54.61 -3.18
CA PRO A 7 -18.07 53.33 -3.75
C PRO A 7 -19.60 53.22 -3.78
N ASN A 8 -20.14 52.66 -4.87
CA ASN A 8 -21.57 52.41 -5.00
C ASN A 8 -22.02 51.34 -3.97
N ARG A 9 -23.21 51.51 -3.38
CA ARG A 9 -23.81 50.56 -2.43
C ARG A 9 -23.89 49.14 -2.97
N GLU A 10 -24.14 48.97 -4.27
CA GLU A 10 -24.18 47.64 -4.89
C GLU A 10 -22.78 47.00 -4.99
N PHE A 11 -21.74 47.81 -5.20
CA PHE A 11 -20.36 47.33 -5.14
C PHE A 11 -19.97 46.88 -3.73
N ILE A 12 -20.41 47.61 -2.69
CA ILE A 12 -20.18 47.24 -1.29
C ILE A 12 -20.87 45.90 -0.96
N LYS A 13 -22.11 45.69 -1.42
CA LYS A 13 -22.83 44.41 -1.22
C LYS A 13 -22.12 43.24 -1.89
N LEU A 14 -21.67 43.42 -3.14
CA LEU A 14 -20.93 42.40 -3.88
C LEU A 14 -19.58 42.09 -3.21
N LEU A 15 -18.90 43.11 -2.69
CA LEU A 15 -17.65 42.95 -1.94
C LEU A 15 -17.86 42.16 -0.63
N ILE A 16 -18.93 42.45 0.11
CA ILE A 16 -19.28 41.72 1.34
C ILE A 16 -19.59 40.26 1.02
N LEU A 17 -20.38 39.98 -0.03
CA LEU A 17 -20.70 38.62 -0.47
C LEU A 17 -19.42 37.85 -0.86
N PHE A 18 -18.53 38.49 -1.61
CA PHE A 18 -17.26 37.91 -2.03
C PHE A 18 -16.36 37.57 -0.82
N ILE A 19 -16.23 38.47 0.14
CA ILE A 19 -15.45 38.24 1.37
C ILE A 19 -16.08 37.11 2.19
N ALA A 20 -17.41 37.08 2.34
CA ALA A 20 -18.10 36.03 3.08
C ALA A 20 -17.90 34.63 2.47
N ILE A 21 -17.76 34.54 1.14
CA ILE A 21 -17.49 33.28 0.44
C ILE A 21 -16.00 32.92 0.52
N VAL A 22 -15.09 33.87 0.31
CA VAL A 22 -13.65 33.57 0.14
C VAL A 22 -12.89 33.49 1.47
N ALA A 23 -13.26 34.30 2.47
CA ALA A 23 -12.56 34.33 3.76
C ALA A 23 -12.56 32.98 4.50
N PRO A 24 -13.64 32.19 4.52
CA PRO A 24 -13.63 30.85 5.13
C PRO A 24 -12.65 29.89 4.45
N TRP A 25 -12.53 29.95 3.11
CA TRP A 25 -11.59 29.13 2.35
C TRP A 25 -10.14 29.53 2.62
N ILE A 26 -9.85 30.84 2.66
CA ILE A 26 -8.51 31.34 3.01
C ILE A 26 -8.15 30.93 4.44
N ALA A 27 -9.06 31.11 5.40
CA ALA A 27 -8.85 30.69 6.78
C ALA A 27 -8.62 29.17 6.88
N GLY A 28 -9.41 28.35 6.18
CA GLY A 28 -9.23 26.91 6.11
C GLY A 28 -7.86 26.50 5.55
N VAL A 29 -7.41 27.13 4.47
CA VAL A 29 -6.08 26.87 3.88
C VAL A 29 -4.95 27.28 4.83
N LEU A 30 -5.08 28.43 5.51
CA LEU A 30 -4.08 28.87 6.49
C LEU A 30 -4.02 27.95 7.70
N ILE A 31 -5.17 27.44 8.18
CA ILE A 31 -5.23 26.45 9.26
C ILE A 31 -4.61 25.13 8.83
N ILE A 32 -4.91 24.63 7.62
CA ILE A 32 -4.36 23.37 7.11
C ILE A 32 -2.85 23.47 6.88
N ARG A 33 -2.36 24.62 6.38
CA ARG A 33 -0.92 24.85 6.19
C ARG A 33 -0.19 25.08 7.51
N GLY A 34 -0.79 25.77 8.49
CA GLY A 34 -0.24 25.98 9.82
C GLY A 34 -0.21 24.71 10.67
N ASN A 35 -1.22 23.85 10.51
CA ASN A 35 -1.28 22.50 11.07
C ASN A 35 -0.65 21.46 10.14
N GLY A 36 0.18 21.88 9.19
CA GLY A 36 0.95 20.98 8.34
C GLY A 36 1.75 20.07 9.24
N ALA A 37 1.19 18.90 9.52
CA ALA A 37 1.80 17.88 10.35
C ALA A 37 3.20 17.71 9.79
N ALA A 38 4.21 18.08 10.60
CA ALA A 38 5.58 17.80 10.28
C ALA A 38 5.59 16.34 9.82
N LYS A 39 5.99 16.10 8.58
CA LYS A 39 6.32 14.75 8.14
C LYS A 39 7.57 14.37 8.92
N ALA A 40 7.37 14.03 10.18
CA ALA A 40 8.34 13.30 10.95
C ALA A 40 8.41 11.95 10.24
N GLU A 41 9.47 11.79 9.45
CA GLU A 41 9.90 10.49 8.98
C GLU A 41 10.16 9.67 10.24
N HIS A 42 9.15 8.89 10.63
CA HIS A 42 9.24 8.04 11.80
C HIS A 42 10.12 6.85 11.42
N ILE A 43 11.44 7.01 11.57
CA ILE A 43 12.37 5.90 11.47
C ILE A 43 12.03 4.97 12.64
N ILE A 44 11.34 3.86 12.35
CA ILE A 44 11.11 2.80 13.33
C ILE A 44 12.42 2.02 13.42
N PRO A 45 13.18 2.11 14.52
CA PRO A 45 14.34 1.26 14.70
C PRO A 45 13.86 -0.18 14.82
N LEU A 46 14.20 -1.02 13.85
CA LEU A 46 13.93 -2.45 13.93
C LEU A 46 14.87 -3.07 14.96
N VAL A 47 14.43 -3.12 16.22
CA VAL A 47 15.14 -3.80 17.31
C VAL A 47 15.06 -5.31 17.08
N ASN A 48 16.19 -6.02 17.19
CA ASN A 48 16.31 -7.48 17.03
C ASN A 48 16.06 -8.07 15.64
N PHE A 49 16.05 -7.25 14.59
CA PHE A 49 16.04 -7.75 13.21
C PHE A 49 17.44 -7.65 12.60
N SER A 50 18.24 -8.72 12.73
CA SER A 50 19.43 -8.86 11.89
C SER A 50 18.98 -9.33 10.52
N ARG A 51 19.06 -8.46 9.51
CA ARG A 51 18.80 -8.88 8.13
C ARG A 51 19.88 -9.88 7.75
N ASP A 52 19.54 -11.18 7.67
CA ASP A 52 20.44 -12.17 7.10
C ASP A 52 20.61 -11.87 5.61
N THR A 53 21.63 -11.09 5.32
CA THR A 53 22.05 -10.69 3.97
C THR A 53 23.13 -11.62 3.45
N SER A 54 23.52 -12.63 4.22
CA SER A 54 24.59 -13.54 3.82
C SER A 54 24.06 -14.56 2.81
N MET A 55 24.40 -14.35 1.54
CA MET A 55 24.20 -15.37 0.51
C MET A 55 25.05 -16.60 0.88
N LYS A 56 24.41 -17.70 1.26
CA LYS A 56 25.11 -18.96 1.57
C LYS A 56 25.70 -19.62 0.32
N VAL A 57 25.14 -19.32 -0.85
CA VAL A 57 25.50 -19.92 -2.13
C VAL A 57 25.43 -18.85 -3.23
N ASP A 58 26.40 -18.90 -4.15
CA ASP A 58 26.44 -18.06 -5.34
C ASP A 58 25.65 -18.71 -6.48
N HIS A 59 24.42 -18.24 -6.70
CA HIS A 59 23.53 -18.80 -7.71
C HIS A 59 23.99 -18.55 -9.15
N SER A 60 24.88 -17.58 -9.38
CA SER A 60 25.41 -17.28 -10.72
C SER A 60 26.25 -18.41 -11.31
N LYS A 61 26.70 -19.36 -10.49
CA LYS A 61 27.56 -20.48 -10.89
C LYS A 61 26.80 -21.71 -11.36
N PHE A 62 25.47 -21.73 -11.28
CA PHE A 62 24.68 -22.90 -11.67
C PHE A 62 24.22 -22.81 -13.13
N ASN A 63 24.65 -23.76 -13.95
CA ASN A 63 24.31 -23.79 -15.38
C ASN A 63 22.80 -23.77 -15.65
N ILE A 64 21.98 -24.39 -14.77
CA ILE A 64 20.52 -24.37 -14.89
C ILE A 64 19.91 -22.96 -14.79
N LEU A 65 20.64 -22.00 -14.20
CA LEU A 65 20.26 -20.60 -14.09
C LEU A 65 20.95 -19.70 -15.12
N GLN A 66 21.87 -20.25 -15.93
CA GLN A 66 22.62 -19.54 -16.97
C GLN A 66 21.99 -19.75 -18.35
N GLN A 67 20.68 -19.52 -18.44
CA GLN A 67 19.92 -19.65 -19.67
C GLN A 67 18.85 -18.57 -19.74
N ASP A 68 18.37 -18.29 -20.94
CA ASP A 68 17.20 -17.43 -21.12
C ASP A 68 15.95 -18.21 -20.73
N PHE A 69 15.08 -17.57 -19.95
CA PHE A 69 13.79 -18.11 -19.55
C PHE A 69 12.69 -17.43 -20.35
N ASN A 70 11.75 -18.22 -20.89
CA ASN A 70 10.65 -17.68 -21.69
C ASN A 70 9.47 -17.24 -20.81
N SER A 71 9.37 -17.83 -19.62
CA SER A 71 8.34 -17.51 -18.65
C SER A 71 8.90 -17.47 -17.22
N PRO A 72 8.23 -16.77 -16.29
CA PRO A 72 8.61 -16.80 -14.89
C PRO A 72 8.30 -18.15 -14.20
N HIS A 73 7.46 -19.00 -14.81
CA HIS A 73 7.27 -20.38 -14.36
C HIS A 73 8.51 -21.23 -14.63
N ASP A 74 9.17 -21.03 -15.77
CA ASP A 74 10.41 -21.73 -16.13
C ASP A 74 11.52 -21.44 -15.11
N VAL A 75 11.62 -20.18 -14.65
CA VAL A 75 12.54 -19.78 -13.56
C VAL A 75 12.20 -20.53 -12.27
N THR A 76 10.91 -20.61 -11.93
CA THR A 76 10.45 -21.31 -10.73
C THR A 76 10.81 -22.78 -10.81
N GLU A 77 10.56 -23.44 -11.94
CA GLU A 77 10.92 -24.84 -12.17
C GLU A 77 12.42 -25.10 -11.98
N ALA A 78 13.28 -24.20 -12.49
CA ALA A 78 14.72 -24.27 -12.25
C ALA A 78 15.08 -24.14 -10.76
N CYS A 79 14.42 -23.25 -10.01
CA CYS A 79 14.60 -23.16 -8.55
C CYS A 79 14.17 -24.45 -7.84
N LEU A 80 13.06 -25.04 -8.28
CA LEU A 80 12.47 -26.25 -7.67
C LEU A 80 13.30 -27.51 -7.88
N SER A 81 14.21 -27.53 -8.86
CA SER A 81 15.14 -28.66 -9.02
C SER A 81 16.03 -28.88 -7.80
N CYS A 82 16.22 -27.85 -6.97
CA CYS A 82 16.99 -27.93 -5.72
C CYS A 82 16.15 -27.54 -4.47
N HIS A 83 15.16 -26.64 -4.61
CA HIS A 83 14.36 -26.12 -3.49
C HIS A 83 12.92 -26.67 -3.43
N ASN A 84 12.73 -27.95 -3.78
CA ASN A 84 11.41 -28.58 -3.84
C ASN A 84 10.61 -28.56 -2.51
N LEU A 85 11.28 -28.66 -1.35
CA LEU A 85 10.62 -28.59 -0.04
C LEU A 85 10.29 -27.15 0.37
N THR A 86 11.19 -26.20 0.07
CA THR A 86 10.97 -24.78 0.37
C THR A 86 9.71 -24.25 -0.33
N ALA A 87 9.41 -24.74 -1.53
CA ALA A 87 8.17 -24.41 -2.21
C ALA A 87 6.93 -24.78 -1.40
N GLN A 88 6.93 -25.97 -0.78
CA GLN A 88 5.83 -26.40 0.08
C GLN A 88 5.69 -25.50 1.31
N ASP A 89 6.81 -25.10 1.91
CA ASP A 89 6.81 -24.20 3.07
C ASP A 89 6.28 -22.81 2.70
N VAL A 90 6.70 -22.27 1.55
CA VAL A 90 6.18 -21.01 1.01
C VAL A 90 4.67 -21.12 0.76
N MET A 91 4.21 -22.23 0.17
CA MET A 91 2.79 -22.46 -0.14
C MET A 91 1.91 -22.61 1.11
N ARG A 92 2.49 -23.03 2.25
CA ARG A 92 1.80 -23.06 3.56
C ARG A 92 1.78 -21.69 4.25
N SER A 93 2.59 -20.73 3.79
CA SER A 93 2.69 -19.41 4.40
C SER A 93 1.50 -18.51 4.03
N SER A 94 1.26 -17.49 4.86
CA SER A 94 0.22 -16.50 4.56
C SER A 94 0.51 -15.64 3.32
N HIS A 95 1.76 -15.56 2.87
CA HIS A 95 2.08 -14.83 1.64
C HIS A 95 1.48 -15.54 0.43
N TRP A 96 1.44 -16.87 0.46
CA TRP A 96 0.80 -17.69 -0.58
C TRP A 96 -0.71 -17.83 -0.37
N THR A 97 -1.16 -18.21 0.84
CA THR A 97 -2.58 -18.50 1.07
C THR A 97 -3.43 -17.24 1.21
N TRP A 98 -2.81 -16.10 1.55
CA TRP A 98 -3.49 -14.88 2.01
C TRP A 98 -4.48 -15.12 3.15
N ASP A 99 -4.17 -16.11 3.99
CA ASP A 99 -5.03 -16.56 5.07
C ASP A 99 -4.18 -16.93 6.30
N ARG A 100 -4.76 -16.76 7.47
CA ARG A 100 -4.16 -17.08 8.77
C ARG A 100 -5.26 -17.47 9.76
N ASP A 101 -4.93 -18.33 10.70
CA ASP A 101 -5.80 -18.57 11.85
C ASP A 101 -5.78 -17.38 12.79
N TYR A 102 -6.96 -16.97 13.23
CA TYR A 102 -7.17 -15.94 14.24
C TYR A 102 -8.06 -16.49 15.34
N VAL A 103 -7.59 -16.42 16.58
CA VAL A 103 -8.33 -16.88 17.76
C VAL A 103 -9.15 -15.72 18.30
N LEU A 104 -10.46 -15.91 18.43
CA LEU A 104 -11.40 -14.94 18.99
C LEU A 104 -11.40 -14.99 20.52
N GLU A 105 -12.00 -13.98 21.14
CA GLU A 105 -12.10 -13.89 22.61
C GLU A 105 -12.86 -15.06 23.24
N ASP A 106 -13.80 -15.66 22.50
CA ASP A 106 -14.56 -16.85 22.92
C ASP A 106 -13.79 -18.17 22.73
N GLY A 107 -12.54 -18.11 22.27
CA GLY A 107 -11.68 -19.27 22.02
C GLY A 107 -11.93 -19.97 20.69
N SER A 108 -12.91 -19.54 19.90
CA SER A 108 -13.11 -20.07 18.55
C SER A 108 -12.02 -19.57 17.60
N THR A 109 -11.70 -20.36 16.55
CA THR A 109 -10.72 -19.98 15.53
C THR A 109 -11.42 -19.69 14.22
N ILE A 110 -11.11 -18.55 13.62
CA ILE A 110 -11.57 -18.16 12.28
C ILE A 110 -10.39 -18.03 11.32
N LYS A 111 -10.66 -18.22 10.03
CA LYS A 111 -9.72 -17.95 8.94
C LYS A 111 -9.82 -16.49 8.52
N LEU A 112 -8.79 -15.71 8.77
CA LEU A 112 -8.74 -14.30 8.44
C LEU A 112 -7.44 -13.94 7.71
N GLY A 113 -7.59 -13.22 6.60
CA GLY A 113 -6.48 -12.69 5.82
C GLY A 113 -6.98 -12.00 4.57
N LYS A 114 -6.08 -11.50 3.72
CA LYS A 114 -6.45 -10.74 2.51
C LYS A 114 -7.44 -11.47 1.59
N LYS A 115 -7.47 -12.81 1.65
CA LYS A 115 -8.43 -13.64 0.90
C LYS A 115 -9.89 -13.42 1.31
N ASN A 116 -10.16 -13.26 2.62
CA ASN A 116 -11.51 -13.24 3.19
C ASN A 116 -11.83 -11.96 3.98
N LEU A 117 -10.85 -11.07 4.17
CA LEU A 117 -11.01 -9.84 4.94
C LEU A 117 -11.69 -8.75 4.12
N ILE A 118 -12.63 -8.05 4.76
CA ILE A 118 -13.28 -6.86 4.23
C ILE A 118 -12.65 -5.62 4.88
N ASN A 119 -12.38 -4.59 4.08
CA ASN A 119 -11.90 -3.30 4.56
C ASN A 119 -12.68 -2.13 3.94
N ASN A 120 -12.32 -0.89 4.30
CA ASN A 120 -12.94 0.34 3.82
C ASN A 120 -12.14 1.01 2.66
N PHE A 121 -11.26 0.26 1.99
CA PHE A 121 -10.52 0.71 0.81
C PHE A 121 -11.12 0.08 -0.44
N CYS A 122 -10.50 -0.98 -0.96
CA CYS A 122 -11.00 -1.71 -2.13
C CYS A 122 -12.07 -2.77 -1.75
N ILE A 123 -12.60 -2.72 -0.53
CA ILE A 123 -13.59 -3.65 0.05
C ILE A 123 -13.06 -5.06 0.22
N GLY A 124 -12.75 -5.78 -0.85
CA GLY A 124 -12.28 -7.16 -0.81
C GLY A 124 -11.76 -7.61 -2.17
N ILE A 125 -11.15 -8.80 -2.22
CA ILE A 125 -10.49 -9.29 -3.45
C ILE A 125 -11.48 -9.83 -4.50
N SER A 126 -12.67 -10.27 -4.08
CA SER A 126 -13.61 -11.02 -4.93
C SER A 126 -14.14 -10.21 -6.12
N SER A 127 -14.22 -8.88 -5.99
CA SER A 127 -14.69 -7.99 -7.06
C SER A 127 -13.59 -7.52 -8.00
N ASN A 128 -12.30 -7.72 -7.68
CA ASN A 128 -11.18 -7.20 -8.46
C ASN A 128 -9.88 -8.02 -8.26
N ALA A 129 -9.99 -9.34 -8.36
CA ALA A 129 -8.89 -10.25 -8.09
C ALA A 129 -7.64 -9.93 -8.93
N SER A 130 -7.78 -9.68 -10.24
CA SER A 130 -6.67 -9.34 -11.13
C SER A 130 -5.85 -8.12 -10.69
N ARG A 131 -6.48 -7.10 -10.10
CA ARG A 131 -5.73 -5.96 -9.56
C ARG A 131 -5.14 -6.26 -8.19
N CYS A 132 -5.85 -7.03 -7.36
CA CYS A 132 -5.39 -7.35 -6.02
C CYS A 132 -4.18 -8.28 -6.02
N THR A 133 -4.14 -9.25 -6.94
CA THR A 133 -3.13 -10.31 -7.06
C THR A 133 -1.87 -9.88 -7.78
N SER A 134 -1.80 -8.65 -8.30
CA SER A 134 -0.52 -8.06 -8.69
C SER A 134 0.48 -7.95 -7.53
N CYS A 135 -0.01 -8.01 -6.29
CA CYS A 135 0.81 -8.07 -5.07
C CYS A 135 0.86 -9.48 -4.45
N HIS A 136 0.29 -10.50 -5.11
CA HIS A 136 0.45 -11.89 -4.67
C HIS A 136 1.79 -12.43 -5.14
N ILE A 137 2.35 -13.39 -4.40
CA ILE A 137 3.68 -13.97 -4.70
C ILE A 137 3.63 -15.12 -5.71
N GLY A 138 2.44 -15.52 -6.14
CA GLY A 138 2.21 -16.52 -7.18
C GLY A 138 1.79 -15.87 -8.48
N TYR A 139 1.88 -16.64 -9.57
CA TYR A 139 1.45 -16.20 -10.90
C TYR A 139 -0.01 -16.54 -11.14
N GLU A 140 -0.66 -15.71 -11.95
CA GLU A 140 -1.98 -15.96 -12.55
C GLU A 140 -3.14 -16.26 -11.58
N TRP A 141 -3.06 -15.82 -10.31
CA TRP A 141 -4.24 -15.81 -9.47
C TRP A 141 -5.23 -14.75 -10.00
N LYS A 142 -6.30 -15.21 -10.64
CA LYS A 142 -7.38 -14.39 -11.19
C LYS A 142 -8.70 -14.67 -10.49
#